data_AF-A0A537A702-F1
#
_entry.id   AF-A0A537A702-F1
#
_cell.length_a   1.000
_cell.length_b   1.000
_cell.length_c   1.000
_cell.angle_alpha   90.00
_cell.angle_beta   90.00
_cell.angle_gamma   90.00
#
_symmetry.space_group_name_H-M   'P 1'
#
loop_
_entity.id
_entity.type
_entity.pdbx_description
1 polymer ?
#
loop_
_entity_poly.entity_id
_entity_poly.type
_entity_poly.pdbx_seq_one_letter_code
_entity_poly.pdbx_strand_id
1 'polypeptide(L)'
;MDRLRHHVSVLAGEIGERNVYRPAGLHAATDYIRGEFTAQGHQVTSQRYEVGGVASENLEVTFRGRTKPDEIVLIGAHYDSVQGSPGANDNASGVAALLEISREFFQFTPERTVRFVAFVNEEPPFFSSGQMGSMVYAKAARERGDDIRLMLSLEMLGSYSDAPGSQSYPPLLRFFYPDLANFIAMVANLRSRRQLRELVHAFRAHSDFPVESLAAFEAVPGLSWSDQLSFWRHGYPAVMVTDTAFYRYPHYHRASDTLDKLAYGPMARVVEGLRQAIAVLSR
;
A
#
# COMPACT_ATOMS: atom_id res chain seq x y z
N MET A 1 -11.23 -3.18 13.16
CA MET A 1 -11.25 -1.71 13.35
C MET A 1 -10.25 -1.27 14.41
N ASP A 2 -10.33 -1.76 15.65
CA ASP A 2 -9.48 -1.29 16.75
C ASP A 2 -7.97 -1.50 16.51
N ARG A 3 -7.58 -2.64 15.92
CA ARG A 3 -6.17 -2.91 15.56
C ARG A 3 -5.65 -1.95 14.49
N LEU A 4 -6.44 -1.65 13.45
CA LEU A 4 -6.09 -0.64 12.44
C LEU A 4 -5.85 0.74 13.10
N ARG A 5 -6.75 1.16 13.99
CA ARG A 5 -6.59 2.42 14.75
C ARG A 5 -5.34 2.39 15.63
N HIS A 6 -5.05 1.26 16.26
CA HIS A 6 -3.85 1.10 17.07
C HIS A 6 -2.57 1.25 16.23
N HIS A 7 -2.46 0.57 15.09
CA HIS A 7 -1.30 0.70 14.20
C HIS A 7 -1.08 2.14 13.73
N VAL A 8 -2.15 2.83 13.31
CA VAL A 8 -2.06 4.25 12.93
C VAL A 8 -1.67 5.13 14.12
N SER A 9 -2.21 4.86 15.31
CA SER A 9 -1.86 5.59 16.53
C SER A 9 -0.38 5.47 16.87
N VAL A 10 0.22 4.29 16.73
CA VAL A 10 1.65 4.09 16.98
C VAL A 10 2.48 4.79 15.89
N LEU A 11 2.20 4.52 14.62
CA LEU A 11 3.00 5.01 13.49
C LEU A 11 2.94 6.54 13.31
N ALA A 12 1.75 7.13 13.39
CA ALA A 12 1.54 8.55 13.12
C ALA A 12 1.29 9.39 14.38
N GLY A 13 0.99 8.76 15.52
CA GLY A 13 0.80 9.45 16.81
C GLY A 13 2.05 9.39 17.67
N GLU A 14 2.43 8.19 18.11
CA GLU A 14 3.55 7.98 19.04
C GLU A 14 4.92 8.20 18.37
N ILE A 15 5.10 7.67 17.16
CA ILE A 15 6.31 7.85 16.35
C ILE A 15 6.25 9.18 15.58
N GLY A 16 5.14 9.39 14.85
CA GLY A 16 4.92 10.60 14.06
C GLY A 16 5.76 10.61 12.77
N GLU A 17 6.46 11.72 12.54
CA GLU A 17 7.27 11.94 11.34
C GLU A 17 8.40 10.90 11.22
N ARG A 18 8.44 10.18 10.10
CA ARG A 18 9.31 9.02 9.88
C ARG A 18 9.96 9.07 8.51
N ASN A 19 11.11 9.73 8.42
CA ASN A 19 11.90 9.86 7.18
C ASN A 19 13.39 9.94 7.51
N VAL A 20 14.24 9.93 6.48
CA VAL A 20 15.70 9.98 6.66
C VAL A 20 16.20 11.25 7.35
N TYR A 21 15.43 12.35 7.35
CA TYR A 21 15.77 13.58 8.08
C TYR A 21 15.40 13.49 9.56
N ARG A 22 14.59 12.49 9.94
CA ARG A 22 14.26 12.07 11.31
C ARG A 22 14.61 10.58 11.51
N PRO A 23 15.90 10.19 11.48
CA PRO A 23 16.30 8.77 11.52
C PRO A 23 15.69 7.99 12.69
N ALA A 24 15.58 8.62 13.87
CA ALA A 24 14.98 7.99 15.04
C ALA A 24 13.52 7.55 14.80
N GLY A 25 12.70 8.39 14.14
CA GLY A 25 11.32 8.06 13.81
C GLY A 25 11.23 6.99 12.72
N LEU A 26 12.09 7.08 11.70
CA LEU A 26 12.18 6.06 10.65
C LEU A 26 12.56 4.68 11.20
N HIS A 27 13.56 4.64 12.10
CA HIS A 27 14.01 3.41 12.74
C HIS A 27 12.98 2.87 13.74
N ALA A 28 12.31 3.74 14.51
CA ALA A 28 11.21 3.32 15.37
C ALA A 28 10.05 2.70 14.58
N ALA A 29 9.70 3.25 13.41
CA ALA A 29 8.69 2.66 12.52
C ALA A 29 9.15 1.29 11.98
N THR A 30 10.42 1.18 11.58
CA THR A 30 11.03 -0.07 11.12
C THR A 30 10.96 -1.14 12.22
N ASP A 31 11.34 -0.80 13.45
CA ASP A 31 11.34 -1.70 14.60
C ASP A 31 9.92 -2.11 15.00
N TYR A 32 8.97 -1.17 14.94
CA TYR A 32 7.56 -1.45 15.20
C TYR A 32 6.99 -2.47 14.20
N ILE A 33 7.16 -2.22 12.89
CA ILE A 33 6.67 -3.11 11.83
C ILE A 33 7.31 -4.50 11.94
N ARG A 34 8.62 -4.55 12.19
CA ARG A 34 9.33 -5.81 12.45
C ARG A 34 8.77 -6.54 13.67
N GLY A 35 8.51 -5.81 14.76
CA GLY A 35 7.93 -6.31 15.98
C GLY A 35 6.56 -6.94 15.74
N GLU A 36 5.68 -6.24 15.02
CA GLU A 36 4.36 -6.74 14.66
C GLU A 36 4.43 -8.01 13.81
N PHE A 37 5.24 -8.03 12.75
CA PHE A 37 5.44 -9.25 11.96
C PHE A 37 6.01 -10.41 12.78
N THR A 38 6.96 -10.15 13.68
CA THR A 38 7.55 -11.17 14.55
C THR A 38 6.54 -11.71 15.55
N ALA A 39 5.71 -10.83 16.13
CA ALA A 39 4.64 -11.20 17.06
C ALA A 39 3.54 -12.05 16.39
N GLN A 40 3.36 -11.89 15.07
CA GLN A 40 2.51 -12.75 14.25
C GLN A 40 3.15 -14.14 13.96
N GLY A 41 4.38 -14.38 14.41
CA GLY A 41 5.12 -15.62 14.20
C GLY A 41 5.86 -15.72 12.87
N HIS A 42 6.02 -14.60 12.15
CA HIS A 42 6.68 -14.58 10.86
C HIS A 42 8.20 -14.41 10.98
N GLN A 43 8.93 -15.06 10.07
CA GLN A 43 10.33 -14.76 9.86
C GLN A 43 10.44 -13.50 8.98
N VAL A 44 10.94 -12.41 9.56
CA VAL A 44 11.12 -11.14 8.85
C VAL A 44 12.46 -11.14 8.10
N THR A 45 12.40 -10.96 6.79
CA THR A 45 13.57 -10.68 5.94
C THR A 45 13.74 -9.17 5.79
N SER A 46 14.98 -8.68 5.79
CA SER A 46 15.28 -7.28 5.55
C SER A 46 16.15 -7.09 4.31
N GLN A 47 15.76 -6.16 3.44
CA GLN A 47 16.60 -5.63 2.38
C GLN A 47 17.14 -4.27 2.83
N ARG A 48 18.38 -4.27 3.31
CA ARG A 48 19.06 -3.07 3.84
C ARG A 48 19.82 -2.34 2.74
N TYR A 49 19.78 -1.02 2.80
CA TYR A 49 20.62 -0.12 2.01
C TYR A 49 20.79 1.22 2.75
N GLU A 50 21.61 2.12 2.22
CA GLU A 50 21.89 3.41 2.85
C GLU A 50 21.44 4.57 1.96
N VAL A 51 20.83 5.58 2.58
CA VAL A 51 20.47 6.84 1.94
C VAL A 51 21.01 8.00 2.78
N GLY A 52 22.01 8.71 2.26
CA GLY A 52 22.59 9.88 2.94
C GLY A 52 23.16 9.57 4.33
N GLY A 53 23.79 8.41 4.53
CA GLY A 53 24.30 7.98 5.84
C GLY A 53 23.25 7.36 6.78
N VAL A 54 22.00 7.25 6.34
CA VAL A 54 20.90 6.68 7.14
C VAL A 54 20.58 5.28 6.64
N ALA A 55 20.72 4.29 7.53
CA ALA A 55 20.30 2.92 7.27
C ALA A 55 18.79 2.88 7.00
N SER A 56 18.42 2.31 5.85
CA SER A 56 17.05 2.17 5.36
C SER A 56 16.77 0.71 5.05
N GLU A 57 15.57 0.21 5.36
CA GLU A 57 15.25 -1.20 5.26
C GLU A 57 13.87 -1.42 4.64
N ASN A 58 13.77 -2.20 3.56
CA ASN A 58 12.49 -2.83 3.23
C ASN A 58 12.32 -4.08 4.11
N LEU A 59 11.13 -4.27 4.68
CA LEU A 59 10.81 -5.42 5.53
C LEU A 59 9.84 -6.35 4.81
N GLU A 60 10.17 -7.65 4.74
CA GLU A 60 9.38 -8.66 4.05
C GLU A 60 9.00 -9.80 4.98
N VAL A 61 7.76 -10.27 4.87
CA VAL A 61 7.35 -11.62 5.30
C VAL A 61 6.78 -12.41 4.13
N THR A 62 7.14 -13.69 4.06
CA THR A 62 6.80 -14.57 2.94
C THR A 62 6.00 -15.78 3.41
N PHE A 63 4.83 -15.99 2.79
CA PHE A 63 3.99 -17.17 2.91
C PHE A 63 4.21 -18.03 1.68
N ARG A 64 4.97 -19.11 1.82
CA ARG A 64 5.32 -19.98 0.68
C ARG A 64 4.08 -20.69 0.14
N GLY A 65 3.89 -20.62 -1.18
CA GLY A 65 2.82 -21.32 -1.88
C GLY A 65 3.02 -22.84 -1.88
N ARG A 66 1.94 -23.60 -1.84
CA ARG A 66 1.97 -25.07 -1.80
C ARG A 66 2.11 -25.72 -3.18
N THR A 67 1.36 -25.24 -4.17
CA THR A 67 1.25 -25.87 -5.51
C THR A 67 1.94 -25.06 -6.59
N LYS A 68 2.07 -23.75 -6.41
CA LYS A 68 2.71 -22.79 -7.32
C LYS A 68 3.70 -21.90 -6.54
N PRO A 69 4.69 -22.48 -5.83
CA PRO A 69 5.58 -21.73 -4.94
C PRO A 69 6.39 -20.63 -5.64
N ASP A 70 6.62 -20.75 -6.95
CA ASP A 70 7.42 -19.79 -7.70
C ASP A 70 6.59 -18.57 -8.17
N GLU A 71 5.26 -18.70 -8.23
CA GLU A 71 4.37 -17.59 -8.59
C GLU A 71 4.12 -16.69 -7.38
N ILE A 72 4.34 -15.38 -7.51
CA ILE A 72 4.29 -14.45 -6.38
C ILE A 72 3.12 -13.46 -6.53
N VAL A 73 2.33 -13.34 -5.46
CA VAL A 73 1.44 -12.19 -5.21
C VAL A 73 2.09 -11.33 -4.14
N LEU A 74 2.46 -10.11 -4.49
CA LEU A 74 3.12 -9.17 -3.57
C LEU A 74 2.13 -8.10 -3.13
N ILE A 75 2.10 -7.80 -1.84
CA ILE A 75 1.36 -6.70 -1.25
C ILE A 75 2.38 -5.80 -0.56
N GLY A 76 2.32 -4.50 -0.81
CA GLY A 76 3.20 -3.57 -0.12
C GLY A 76 2.56 -2.24 0.19
N ALA A 77 3.19 -1.54 1.12
CA ALA A 77 2.86 -0.19 1.55
C ALA A 77 4.15 0.49 2.00
N HIS A 78 4.35 1.75 1.65
CA HIS A 78 5.46 2.49 2.20
C HIS A 78 5.17 2.93 3.63
N TYR A 79 6.22 2.95 4.45
CA TYR A 79 6.11 3.31 5.85
C TYR A 79 6.79 4.62 6.21
N ASP A 80 7.48 5.28 5.29
CA ASP A 80 7.97 6.63 5.54
C ASP A 80 6.84 7.68 5.46
N SER A 81 7.15 8.91 5.83
CA SER A 81 6.26 10.07 5.68
C SER A 81 7.04 11.28 5.18
N VAL A 82 6.39 12.16 4.42
CA VAL A 82 7.00 13.42 4.02
C VAL A 82 7.43 14.25 5.24
N GLN A 83 8.44 15.10 5.04
CA GLN A 83 8.93 16.00 6.08
C GLN A 83 7.82 16.91 6.63
N GLY A 84 7.73 17.00 7.96
CA GLY A 84 6.73 17.81 8.65
C GLY A 84 5.31 17.22 8.67
N SER A 85 5.11 15.99 8.21
CA SER A 85 3.83 15.26 8.29
C SER A 85 3.94 14.06 9.23
N PRO A 86 2.97 13.86 10.15
CA PRO A 86 2.83 12.60 10.87
C PRO A 86 2.43 11.43 9.96
N GLY A 87 1.81 11.70 8.81
CA GLY A 87 1.51 10.69 7.80
C GLY A 87 0.51 9.63 8.26
N ALA A 88 -0.60 10.04 8.87
CA ALA A 88 -1.63 9.12 9.37
C ALA A 88 -2.36 8.40 8.24
N ASN A 89 -2.90 9.14 7.27
CA ASN A 89 -3.45 8.53 6.08
C ASN A 89 -2.34 8.14 5.12
N ASP A 90 -1.29 8.95 5.03
CA ASP A 90 -0.17 8.83 4.10
C ASP A 90 1.17 8.51 4.81
N ASN A 91 1.56 7.25 5.00
CA ASN A 91 0.79 6.06 4.65
C ASN A 91 0.70 5.04 5.79
N ALA A 92 0.56 5.53 7.03
CA ALA A 92 0.31 4.65 8.18
C ALA A 92 -0.98 3.83 8.00
N SER A 93 -1.96 4.34 7.25
CA SER A 93 -3.18 3.60 6.91
C SER A 93 -2.90 2.37 6.03
N GLY A 94 -2.04 2.49 5.01
CA GLY A 94 -1.60 1.39 4.15
C GLY A 94 -0.78 0.36 4.93
N VAL A 95 0.15 0.82 5.79
CA VAL A 95 0.93 -0.07 6.66
C VAL A 95 0.04 -0.81 7.67
N ALA A 96 -0.94 -0.14 8.26
CA ALA A 96 -1.90 -0.78 9.15
C ALA A 96 -2.69 -1.89 8.42
N ALA A 97 -3.13 -1.62 7.19
CA ALA A 97 -3.77 -2.64 6.35
C ALA A 97 -2.82 -3.80 6.03
N LEU A 98 -1.56 -3.53 5.69
CA LEU A 98 -0.54 -4.53 5.41
C LEU A 98 -0.36 -5.49 6.60
N LEU A 99 -0.22 -4.94 7.81
CA LEU A 99 -0.04 -5.70 9.06
C LEU A 99 -1.27 -6.53 9.43
N GLU A 100 -2.48 -6.01 9.21
CA GLU A 100 -3.71 -6.76 9.50
C GLU A 100 -3.95 -7.89 8.50
N ILE A 101 -3.73 -7.64 7.22
CA ILE A 101 -3.90 -8.66 6.19
C ILE A 101 -2.87 -9.78 6.41
N SER A 102 -1.60 -9.46 6.71
CA SER A 102 -0.57 -10.48 6.96
C SER A 102 -0.92 -11.34 8.18
N ARG A 103 -1.39 -10.73 9.28
CA ARG A 103 -1.77 -11.45 10.50
C ARG A 103 -2.84 -12.50 10.22
N GLU A 104 -3.87 -12.13 9.46
CA GLU A 104 -4.98 -13.03 9.16
C GLU A 104 -4.60 -14.08 8.12
N PHE A 105 -3.61 -13.78 7.26
CA PHE A 105 -3.04 -14.75 6.32
C PHE A 105 -2.33 -15.92 6.99
N PHE A 106 -1.92 -15.83 8.26
CA PHE A 106 -1.34 -16.96 9.00
C PHE A 106 -2.25 -18.20 9.03
N GLN A 107 -3.56 -18.03 8.92
CA GLN A 107 -4.51 -19.15 8.89
C GLN A 107 -4.69 -19.76 7.49
N PHE A 108 -4.09 -19.16 6.46
CA PHE A 108 -4.28 -19.53 5.08
C PHE A 108 -3.04 -20.23 4.51
N THR A 109 -3.24 -21.32 3.78
CA THR A 109 -2.18 -21.98 3.01
C THR A 109 -2.37 -21.64 1.54
N PRO A 110 -1.64 -20.65 1.00
CA PRO A 110 -1.83 -20.23 -0.38
C PRO A 110 -1.28 -21.25 -1.37
N GLU A 111 -1.80 -21.25 -2.60
CA GLU A 111 -1.22 -22.04 -3.69
C GLU A 111 0.01 -21.34 -4.26
N ARG A 112 -0.08 -20.01 -4.44
CA ARG A 112 0.99 -19.11 -4.82
C ARG A 112 1.75 -18.59 -3.61
N THR A 113 3.00 -18.19 -3.79
CA THR A 113 3.71 -17.47 -2.74
C THR A 113 3.10 -16.08 -2.55
N VAL A 114 2.86 -15.69 -1.31
CA VAL A 114 2.39 -14.35 -0.95
C VAL A 114 3.47 -13.63 -0.16
N ARG A 115 3.86 -12.43 -0.61
CA ARG A 115 4.85 -11.59 0.08
C ARG A 115 4.19 -10.30 0.56
N PHE A 116 4.37 -9.97 1.83
CA PHE A 116 4.00 -8.66 2.38
C PHE A 116 5.27 -7.86 2.60
N VAL A 117 5.34 -6.66 2.01
CA VAL A 117 6.57 -5.85 2.03
C VAL A 117 6.26 -4.42 2.48
N ALA A 118 6.86 -3.98 3.58
CA ALA A 118 6.86 -2.59 3.99
C ALA A 118 8.05 -1.88 3.32
N PHE A 119 7.77 -0.88 2.48
CA PHE A 119 8.77 -0.14 1.72
C PHE A 119 9.21 1.13 2.42
N VAL A 120 10.48 1.47 2.31
CA VAL A 120 11.05 2.69 2.88
C VAL A 120 11.28 3.75 1.80
N ASN A 121 11.30 5.04 2.15
CA ASN A 121 11.72 6.14 1.28
C ASN A 121 10.89 6.28 -0.01
N GLU A 122 9.57 6.08 0.04
CA GLU A 122 8.66 6.44 -1.06
C GLU A 122 8.70 7.94 -1.31
N GLU A 123 8.72 8.73 -0.24
CA GLU A 123 8.37 10.15 -0.27
C GLU A 123 9.44 11.02 -0.95
N PRO A 124 9.10 12.22 -1.43
CA PRO A 124 10.08 13.19 -1.91
C PRO A 124 11.15 13.50 -0.84
N PRO A 125 12.44 13.58 -1.22
CA PRO A 125 12.96 13.65 -2.60
C PRO A 125 13.30 12.30 -3.24
N PHE A 126 13.00 11.17 -2.60
CA PHE A 126 13.40 9.85 -3.09
C PHE A 126 12.39 9.24 -4.05
N PHE A 127 11.15 9.74 -4.05
CA PHE A 127 10.10 9.31 -4.98
C PHE A 127 10.60 9.14 -6.42
N SER A 128 10.30 7.98 -7.02
CA SER A 128 10.69 7.63 -8.38
C SER A 128 12.20 7.56 -8.64
N SER A 129 13.05 7.67 -7.61
CA SER A 129 14.51 7.53 -7.71
C SER A 129 14.98 6.09 -7.50
N GLY A 130 16.26 5.82 -7.77
CA GLY A 130 16.89 4.53 -7.43
C GLY A 130 17.10 4.29 -5.93
N GLN A 131 16.79 5.27 -5.08
CA GLN A 131 16.87 5.18 -3.62
C GLN A 131 15.51 4.96 -2.96
N MET A 132 14.43 4.97 -3.75
CA MET A 132 13.09 4.59 -3.30
C MET A 132 13.05 3.09 -2.98
N GLY A 133 12.52 2.71 -1.83
CA GLY A 133 12.57 1.33 -1.33
C GLY A 133 11.94 0.32 -2.28
N SER A 134 10.76 0.63 -2.83
CA SER A 134 10.12 -0.22 -3.84
C SER A 134 10.92 -0.31 -5.14
N MET A 135 11.69 0.72 -5.52
CA MET A 135 12.57 0.69 -6.70
C MET A 135 13.75 -0.26 -6.48
N VAL A 136 14.40 -0.16 -5.31
CA VAL A 136 15.48 -1.06 -4.89
C VAL A 136 14.96 -2.51 -4.84
N TYR A 137 13.76 -2.71 -4.30
CA TYR A 137 13.15 -4.03 -4.20
C TYR A 137 12.80 -4.60 -5.58
N ALA A 138 12.09 -3.85 -6.43
CA ALA A 138 11.66 -4.31 -7.75
C ALA A 138 12.85 -4.64 -8.67
N LYS A 139 13.93 -3.83 -8.61
CA LYS A 139 15.19 -4.11 -9.31
C LYS A 139 15.79 -5.43 -8.85
N ALA A 140 15.95 -5.62 -7.54
CA ALA A 140 16.51 -6.84 -6.99
C ALA A 140 15.64 -8.07 -7.28
N ALA A 141 14.31 -7.94 -7.22
CA ALA A 141 13.37 -9.00 -7.59
C ALA A 141 13.56 -9.42 -9.05
N ARG A 142 13.73 -8.44 -9.96
CA ARG A 142 14.02 -8.72 -11.37
C ARG A 142 15.35 -9.41 -11.58
N GLU A 143 16.39 -9.00 -10.87
CA GLU A 143 17.72 -9.63 -10.92
C GLU A 143 17.70 -11.08 -10.39
N ARG A 144 16.87 -11.37 -9.38
CA ARG A 144 16.64 -12.74 -8.88
C ARG A 144 15.80 -13.62 -9.81
N GLY A 145 15.10 -13.02 -10.77
CA GLY A 145 14.13 -13.72 -11.60
C GLY A 145 12.82 -14.06 -10.88
N ASP A 146 12.43 -13.28 -9.87
CA ASP A 146 11.16 -13.46 -9.15
C ASP A 146 9.97 -13.36 -10.14
N ASP A 147 9.06 -14.33 -10.07
CA ASP A 147 7.89 -14.37 -10.95
C ASP A 147 6.65 -13.73 -10.29
N ILE A 148 6.68 -12.40 -10.22
CA ILE A 148 5.61 -11.58 -9.62
C ILE A 148 4.44 -11.47 -10.60
N ARG A 149 3.34 -12.17 -10.28
CA ARG A 149 2.11 -12.23 -11.08
C ARG A 149 1.17 -11.06 -10.81
N LEU A 150 1.31 -10.43 -9.64
CA LEU A 150 0.61 -9.22 -9.25
C LEU A 150 1.34 -8.57 -8.07
N MET A 151 1.58 -7.26 -8.16
CA MET A 151 1.91 -6.41 -7.02
C MET A 151 0.74 -5.48 -6.68
N LEU A 152 0.35 -5.43 -5.41
CA LEU A 152 -0.64 -4.50 -4.87
C LEU A 152 0.07 -3.44 -4.03
N SER A 153 -0.01 -2.17 -4.45
CA SER A 153 0.39 -1.03 -3.61
C SER A 153 -0.80 -0.57 -2.78
N LEU A 154 -0.68 -0.57 -1.46
CA LEU A 154 -1.67 -0.03 -0.54
C LEU A 154 -1.30 1.41 -0.22
N GLU A 155 -2.05 2.35 -0.76
CA GLU A 155 -1.69 3.77 -0.80
C GLU A 155 -2.85 4.63 -0.31
N MET A 156 -2.80 5.09 0.94
CA MET A 156 -3.84 5.89 1.59
C MET A 156 -5.22 5.24 1.55
N LEU A 157 -5.67 4.68 2.67
CA LEU A 157 -6.90 3.86 2.72
C LEU A 157 -7.96 4.42 3.67
N GLY A 158 -7.81 5.66 4.16
CA GLY A 158 -8.53 6.18 5.32
C GLY A 158 -9.53 7.31 5.06
N SER A 159 -9.59 7.92 3.87
CA SER A 159 -10.43 9.09 3.60
C SER A 159 -11.73 8.74 2.87
N TYR A 160 -12.87 8.84 3.56
CA TYR A 160 -14.19 8.58 2.98
C TYR A 160 -15.25 9.59 3.43
N SER A 161 -16.18 9.93 2.53
CA SER A 161 -17.28 10.85 2.79
C SER A 161 -18.48 10.58 1.88
N ASP A 162 -19.68 10.67 2.44
CA ASP A 162 -20.95 10.62 1.71
C ASP A 162 -21.45 12.02 1.31
N ALA A 163 -20.67 13.08 1.55
CA ALA A 163 -21.05 14.43 1.18
C ALA A 163 -20.96 14.64 -0.35
N PRO A 164 -21.95 15.28 -1.00
CA PRO A 164 -21.83 15.72 -2.38
C PRO A 164 -20.59 16.61 -2.58
N GLY A 165 -19.90 16.44 -3.72
CA GLY A 165 -18.67 17.16 -4.05
C GLY A 165 -17.45 16.77 -3.22
N SER A 166 -17.52 15.68 -2.44
CA SER A 166 -16.39 15.21 -1.63
C SER A 166 -15.28 14.55 -2.45
N GLN A 167 -15.55 14.26 -3.73
CA GLN A 167 -14.57 13.69 -4.65
C GLN A 167 -14.25 14.66 -5.80
N SER A 168 -12.96 14.86 -6.07
CA SER A 168 -12.49 15.53 -7.28
C SER A 168 -11.73 14.58 -8.21
N TYR A 169 -11.45 15.00 -9.44
CA TYR A 169 -10.76 14.17 -10.43
C TYR A 169 -9.98 15.06 -11.41
N PRO A 170 -9.05 14.48 -12.18
CA PRO A 170 -8.62 15.10 -13.44
C PRO A 170 -9.83 15.48 -14.32
N PRO A 171 -9.67 16.49 -15.21
CA PRO A 171 -10.69 16.83 -16.18
C PRO A 171 -11.20 15.59 -16.93
N LEU A 172 -12.48 15.60 -17.29
CA LEU A 172 -13.21 14.54 -17.99
C LEU A 172 -13.53 13.29 -17.16
N LEU A 173 -12.66 12.86 -16.23
CA LEU A 173 -12.94 11.66 -15.41
C LEU A 173 -14.16 11.85 -14.50
N ARG A 174 -14.44 13.09 -14.07
CA ARG A 174 -15.66 13.44 -13.30
C ARG A 174 -16.99 13.03 -13.94
N PHE A 175 -17.03 12.76 -15.25
CA PHE A 175 -18.25 12.34 -15.93
C PHE A 175 -18.49 10.82 -15.87
N PHE A 176 -17.49 10.05 -15.44
CA PHE A 176 -17.52 8.58 -15.43
C PHE A 176 -17.50 7.98 -14.03
N TYR A 177 -17.12 8.76 -13.02
CA TYR A 177 -16.95 8.28 -11.65
C TYR A 177 -17.81 9.06 -10.64
N PRO A 178 -18.11 8.49 -9.47
CA PRO A 178 -18.99 9.09 -8.48
C PRO A 178 -18.49 10.43 -7.92
N ASP A 179 -19.41 11.34 -7.63
CA ASP A 179 -19.14 12.61 -6.95
C ASP A 179 -18.91 12.45 -5.43
N LEU A 180 -19.23 11.26 -4.91
CA LEU A 180 -19.09 10.90 -3.50
C LEU A 180 -17.76 10.16 -3.26
N ALA A 181 -17.04 10.54 -2.22
CA ALA A 181 -15.81 9.90 -1.77
C ALA A 181 -16.06 8.64 -0.92
N ASN A 182 -17.04 7.80 -1.26
CA ASN A 182 -17.43 6.62 -0.47
C ASN A 182 -17.07 5.28 -1.13
N PHE A 183 -16.06 5.31 -2.02
CA PHE A 183 -15.51 4.16 -2.70
C PHE A 183 -13.99 4.07 -2.52
N ILE A 184 -13.44 2.86 -2.72
CA ILE A 184 -12.01 2.62 -2.88
C ILE A 184 -11.66 2.55 -4.37
N ALA A 185 -10.58 3.21 -4.78
CA ALA A 185 -10.11 3.14 -6.15
C ALA A 185 -9.05 2.04 -6.31
N MET A 186 -9.13 1.30 -7.41
CA MET A 186 -8.09 0.37 -7.86
C MET A 186 -7.59 0.83 -9.22
N VAL A 187 -6.35 1.30 -9.29
CA VAL A 187 -5.82 1.92 -10.49
C VAL A 187 -4.56 1.23 -11.00
N ALA A 188 -4.42 1.16 -12.32
CA ALA A 188 -3.32 0.46 -12.95
C ALA A 188 -2.93 1.07 -14.30
N ASN A 189 -1.74 0.72 -14.81
CA ASN A 189 -1.41 0.99 -16.21
C ASN A 189 -2.12 0.00 -17.15
N LEU A 190 -2.18 0.33 -18.45
CA LEU A 190 -2.85 -0.52 -19.46
C LEU A 190 -2.28 -1.95 -19.54
N ARG A 191 -0.99 -2.15 -19.22
CA ARG A 191 -0.35 -3.48 -19.24
C ARG A 191 -0.87 -4.37 -18.09
N SER A 192 -1.25 -3.76 -16.97
CA SER A 192 -1.77 -4.43 -15.77
C SER A 192 -3.30 -4.56 -15.77
N ARG A 193 -3.98 -4.22 -16.89
CA ARG A 193 -5.46 -4.23 -17.00
C ARG A 193 -6.11 -5.58 -16.70
N ARG A 194 -5.39 -6.69 -16.94
CA ARG A 194 -5.91 -8.04 -16.67
C ARG A 194 -5.96 -8.26 -15.16
N GLN A 195 -4.85 -8.00 -14.48
CA GLN A 195 -4.71 -8.14 -13.04
C GLN A 195 -5.65 -7.19 -12.29
N LEU A 196 -5.83 -5.96 -12.80
CA LEU A 196 -6.83 -5.03 -12.26
C LEU A 196 -8.23 -5.63 -12.30
N ARG A 197 -8.65 -6.21 -13.43
CA ARG A 197 -9.97 -6.84 -13.56
C ARG A 197 -10.11 -8.05 -12.64
N GLU A 198 -9.09 -8.88 -12.53
CA GLU A 198 -9.06 -10.04 -11.64
C GLU A 198 -9.21 -9.60 -10.17
N LEU A 199 -8.49 -8.57 -9.74
CA LEU A 199 -8.59 -7.99 -8.40
C LEU A 199 -9.98 -7.42 -8.11
N VAL A 200 -10.50 -6.57 -9.00
CA VAL A 200 -11.83 -5.96 -8.83
C VAL A 200 -12.93 -7.03 -8.78
N HIS A 201 -12.82 -8.07 -9.61
CA HIS A 201 -13.76 -9.19 -9.59
C HIS A 201 -13.69 -9.96 -8.28
N ALA A 202 -12.48 -10.29 -7.81
CA ALA A 202 -12.28 -10.98 -6.54
C ALA A 202 -12.78 -10.16 -5.34
N PHE A 203 -12.55 -8.85 -5.34
CA PHE A 203 -13.03 -7.93 -4.30
C PHE A 203 -14.56 -7.86 -4.28
N ARG A 204 -15.21 -7.61 -5.42
CA ARG A 204 -16.67 -7.52 -5.53
C ARG A 204 -17.38 -8.84 -5.19
N ALA A 205 -16.72 -9.97 -5.35
CA ALA A 205 -17.27 -11.27 -4.98
C ALA A 205 -17.34 -11.50 -3.46
N HIS A 206 -16.57 -10.73 -2.66
CA HIS A 206 -16.43 -10.94 -1.21
C HIS A 206 -16.65 -9.68 -0.37
N SER A 207 -16.90 -8.54 -1.02
CA SER A 207 -17.14 -7.25 -0.37
C SER A 207 -18.25 -6.51 -1.10
N ASP A 208 -19.14 -5.92 -0.31
CA ASP A 208 -20.17 -4.98 -0.76
C ASP A 208 -19.69 -3.52 -0.74
N PHE A 209 -18.43 -3.28 -0.35
CA PHE A 209 -17.86 -1.94 -0.33
C PHE A 209 -17.70 -1.39 -1.76
N PRO A 210 -18.11 -0.15 -2.06
CA PRO A 210 -18.00 0.40 -3.41
C PRO A 210 -16.54 0.44 -3.89
N VAL A 211 -16.31 -0.06 -5.11
CA VAL A 211 -14.99 -0.05 -5.75
C VAL A 211 -15.08 0.49 -7.17
N GLU A 212 -14.24 1.48 -7.44
CA GLU A 212 -14.03 2.04 -8.77
C GLU A 212 -12.66 1.64 -9.30
N SER A 213 -12.53 1.52 -10.62
CA SER A 213 -11.28 1.07 -11.20
C SER A 213 -10.93 1.77 -12.50
N LEU A 214 -9.65 2.11 -12.67
CA LEU A 214 -9.12 2.75 -13.87
C LEU A 214 -7.84 2.07 -14.34
N ALA A 215 -7.85 1.54 -15.57
CA ALA A 215 -6.62 1.22 -16.30
C ALA A 215 -6.35 2.31 -17.34
N ALA A 216 -5.27 3.07 -17.19
CA ALA A 216 -4.97 4.21 -18.06
C ALA A 216 -3.47 4.35 -18.38
N PHE A 217 -3.13 5.38 -19.16
CA PHE A 217 -1.74 5.75 -19.40
C PHE A 217 -1.14 6.40 -18.15
N GLU A 218 0.14 6.12 -17.87
CA GLU A 218 0.86 6.57 -16.67
C GLU A 218 0.97 8.11 -16.53
N ALA A 219 0.69 8.85 -17.62
CA ALA A 219 0.62 10.30 -17.66
C ALA A 219 -0.64 10.90 -17.01
N VAL A 220 -1.66 10.09 -16.71
CA VAL A 220 -2.82 10.57 -15.94
C VAL A 220 -2.34 10.93 -14.53
N PRO A 221 -2.54 12.18 -14.05
CA PRO A 221 -2.06 12.60 -12.74
C PRO A 221 -2.59 11.69 -11.62
N GLY A 222 -1.72 11.36 -10.65
CA GLY A 222 -2.03 10.43 -9.56
C GLY A 222 -1.98 8.93 -9.91
N LEU A 223 -1.96 8.54 -11.19
CA LEU A 223 -1.98 7.11 -11.57
C LEU A 223 -0.66 6.39 -11.23
N SER A 224 0.45 7.10 -11.35
CA SER A 224 1.82 6.59 -11.21
C SER A 224 2.51 7.07 -9.93
N TRP A 225 1.76 7.56 -8.94
CA TRP A 225 2.28 8.23 -7.75
C TRP A 225 2.23 7.35 -6.49
N SER A 226 2.86 6.17 -6.55
CA SER A 226 3.16 5.31 -5.39
C SER A 226 4.05 4.13 -5.86
N ASP A 227 4.30 3.16 -4.98
CA ASP A 227 5.22 2.03 -5.13
C ASP A 227 4.97 1.17 -6.39
N GLN A 228 3.74 1.09 -6.90
CA GLN A 228 3.41 0.34 -8.12
C GLN A 228 4.23 0.80 -9.34
N LEU A 229 4.64 2.06 -9.38
CA LEU A 229 5.49 2.61 -10.45
C LEU A 229 6.81 1.84 -10.57
N SER A 230 7.43 1.51 -9.43
CA SER A 230 8.67 0.76 -9.36
C SER A 230 8.54 -0.60 -10.03
N PHE A 231 7.40 -1.26 -9.83
CA PHE A 231 7.10 -2.57 -10.42
C PHE A 231 6.81 -2.47 -11.92
N TRP A 232 6.06 -1.45 -12.37
CA TRP A 232 5.85 -1.20 -13.80
C TRP A 232 7.17 -0.98 -14.55
N ARG A 233 8.09 -0.19 -13.98
CA ARG A 233 9.41 0.08 -14.57
C ARG A 233 10.28 -1.18 -14.70
N HIS A 234 10.05 -2.19 -13.87
CA HIS A 234 10.74 -3.48 -13.92
C HIS A 234 9.93 -4.58 -14.62
N GLY A 235 8.85 -4.21 -15.30
CA GLY A 235 8.07 -5.11 -16.15
C GLY A 235 7.11 -6.02 -15.40
N TYR A 236 6.79 -5.72 -14.13
CA TYR A 236 5.81 -6.47 -13.35
C TYR A 236 4.41 -5.84 -13.46
N PRO A 237 3.35 -6.67 -13.49
CA PRO A 237 1.99 -6.18 -13.36
C PRO A 237 1.73 -5.69 -11.93
N ALA A 238 1.23 -4.46 -11.80
CA ALA A 238 0.95 -3.86 -10.50
C ALA A 238 -0.32 -3.01 -10.51
N VAL A 239 -0.99 -2.96 -9.36
CA VAL A 239 -2.23 -2.21 -9.11
C VAL A 239 -2.05 -1.42 -7.82
N MET A 240 -2.42 -0.14 -7.84
CA MET A 240 -2.53 0.68 -6.63
C MET A 240 -3.95 0.64 -6.11
N VAL A 241 -4.12 0.41 -4.82
CA VAL A 241 -5.38 0.53 -4.09
C VAL A 241 -5.31 1.79 -3.25
N THR A 242 -6.22 2.73 -3.49
CA THR A 242 -6.15 4.06 -2.87
C THR A 242 -7.52 4.68 -2.65
N ASP A 243 -7.62 5.50 -1.62
CA ASP A 243 -8.73 6.42 -1.39
C ASP A 243 -8.68 7.64 -2.32
N THR A 244 -7.77 7.69 -3.30
CA THR A 244 -7.56 8.79 -4.27
C THR A 244 -6.82 10.02 -3.73
N ALA A 245 -6.24 9.93 -2.52
CA ALA A 245 -5.25 10.87 -2.01
C ALA A 245 -5.70 12.34 -2.13
N PHE A 246 -4.88 13.19 -2.74
CA PHE A 246 -5.11 14.62 -2.94
C PHE A 246 -6.38 14.98 -3.74
N TYR A 247 -7.04 14.01 -4.39
CA TYR A 247 -8.34 14.24 -5.01
C TYR A 247 -9.50 14.35 -4.02
N ARG A 248 -9.34 13.90 -2.77
CA ARG A 248 -10.38 14.06 -1.73
C ARG A 248 -9.83 14.44 -0.37
N TYR A 249 -8.55 14.24 -0.12
CA TYR A 249 -7.95 14.36 1.21
C TYR A 249 -7.19 15.69 1.36
N PRO A 250 -7.77 16.71 2.04
CA PRO A 250 -7.17 18.05 2.15
C PRO A 250 -5.94 18.11 3.07
N HIS A 251 -5.65 17.01 3.79
CA HIS A 251 -4.52 16.91 4.71
C HIS A 251 -3.29 16.24 4.10
N TYR A 252 -3.35 15.79 2.84
CA TYR A 252 -2.24 15.16 2.11
C TYR A 252 -0.96 16.01 2.19
N HIS A 253 0.15 15.38 2.61
CA HIS A 253 1.46 16.00 2.84
C HIS A 253 1.45 17.22 3.80
N ARG A 254 0.61 17.21 4.84
CA ARG A 254 0.53 18.31 5.81
C ARG A 254 0.65 17.80 7.24
N ALA A 255 1.12 18.67 8.14
CA ALA A 255 1.14 18.42 9.58
C ALA A 255 -0.23 18.04 10.18
N SER A 256 -1.32 18.35 9.47
CA SER A 256 -2.69 17.99 9.83
C SER A 256 -3.10 16.57 9.41
N ASP A 257 -2.23 15.78 8.78
CA ASP A 257 -2.49 14.37 8.47
C ASP A 257 -2.39 13.52 9.75
N THR A 258 -3.41 13.62 10.58
CA THR A 258 -3.48 13.06 11.93
C THR A 258 -4.53 11.97 12.03
N LEU A 259 -4.34 11.06 13.01
CA LEU A 259 -5.15 9.86 13.18
C LEU A 259 -6.66 10.09 13.37
N ASP A 260 -7.08 11.29 13.78
CA ASP A 260 -8.49 11.69 13.94
C ASP A 260 -9.19 11.98 12.60
N LYS A 261 -8.44 12.11 11.50
CA LYS A 261 -8.98 12.37 10.15
C LYS A 261 -9.44 11.11 9.42
N LEU A 262 -9.04 9.92 9.91
CA LEU A 262 -9.31 8.67 9.22
C LEU A 262 -10.68 8.11 9.58
N ALA A 263 -11.41 7.66 8.56
CA ALA A 263 -12.66 6.93 8.69
C ALA A 263 -12.37 5.42 8.83
N TYR A 264 -12.03 4.99 10.05
CA TYR A 264 -11.65 3.60 10.36
C TYR A 264 -12.72 2.55 10.07
N GLY A 265 -14.01 2.91 10.11
CA GLY A 265 -15.10 1.99 9.77
C GLY A 265 -15.05 1.55 8.30
N PRO A 266 -15.20 2.48 7.35
CA PRO A 266 -14.96 2.23 5.92
C PRO A 266 -13.60 1.57 5.62
N MET A 267 -12.52 2.07 6.23
CA MET A 267 -11.18 1.48 6.07
C MET A 267 -11.16 -0.01 6.45
N ALA A 268 -11.77 -0.40 7.57
CA ALA A 268 -11.84 -1.80 7.98
C ALA A 268 -12.60 -2.69 6.99
N ARG A 269 -13.67 -2.17 6.36
CA ARG A 269 -14.41 -2.90 5.32
C ARG A 269 -13.58 -3.10 4.05
N VAL A 270 -12.79 -2.10 3.67
CA VAL A 270 -11.85 -2.21 2.55
C VAL A 270 -10.77 -3.26 2.84
N VAL A 271 -10.16 -3.21 4.03
CA VAL A 271 -9.11 -4.17 4.44
C VAL A 271 -9.64 -5.60 4.41
N GLU A 272 -10.85 -5.86 4.93
CA GLU A 272 -11.46 -7.19 4.87
C GLU A 272 -11.74 -7.63 3.42
N GLY A 273 -12.28 -6.75 2.58
CA GLY A 273 -12.49 -7.04 1.17
C GLY A 273 -11.20 -7.36 0.41
N LEU A 274 -10.12 -6.61 0.69
CA LEU A 274 -8.80 -6.87 0.11
C LEU A 274 -8.24 -8.20 0.57
N ARG A 275 -8.34 -8.51 1.87
CA ARG A 275 -7.88 -9.80 2.41
C ARG A 275 -8.51 -10.98 1.68
N GLN A 276 -9.83 -10.94 1.48
CA GLN A 276 -10.56 -11.98 0.75
C GLN A 276 -10.15 -12.04 -0.72
N ALA A 277 -9.99 -10.88 -1.38
CA ALA A 277 -9.54 -10.81 -2.76
C ALA A 277 -8.14 -11.41 -2.94
N ILE A 278 -7.20 -11.10 -2.05
CA ILE A 278 -5.83 -11.64 -2.06
C ILE A 278 -5.86 -13.16 -1.82
N ALA A 279 -6.71 -13.65 -0.92
CA ALA A 279 -6.87 -15.09 -0.68
C ALA A 279 -7.39 -15.84 -1.92
N VAL A 280 -8.19 -15.21 -2.77
CA VAL A 280 -8.63 -15.76 -4.06
C VAL A 280 -7.50 -15.74 -5.08
N LEU A 281 -6.80 -14.61 -5.22
CA LEU A 281 -5.73 -14.42 -6.20
C LEU A 281 -4.49 -15.28 -5.91
N SER A 282 -4.32 -15.70 -4.66
CA SER A 282 -3.25 -16.60 -4.23
C SER A 282 -3.59 -18.09 -4.36
N ARG A 283 -4.73 -18.45 -4.97
CA ARG A 283 -5.09 -19.83 -5.39
C ARG A 283 -4.67 -20.10 -6.84
#